data_AF-A0A3A8IWS4-F1
#
_entry.id   AF-A0A3A8IWS4-F1
#
_cell.length_a   1.000
_cell.length_b   1.000
_cell.length_c   1.000
_cell.angle_alpha   90.00
_cell.angle_beta   90.00
_cell.angle_gamma   90.00
#
_symmetry.space_group_name_H-M   'P 1'
#
loop_
_entity.id
_entity.type
_entity.pdbx_description
1 polymer ?
#
loop_
_entity_poly.entity_id
_entity_poly.type
_entity_poly.pdbx_seq_one_letter_code
_entity_poly.pdbx_strand_id
1 'polypeptide(L)'
;MARLVGCARKLAILLSFEQVSDSDLEHALNEILYGPRDFWGVAMDGLVTRREAAQVIVARMETWLVVHVGDGTMPEQPPDWDPIVLEVESLLMGLRDH
;
A
#
# COMPACT_ATOMS: atom_id res chain seq x y z
N MET A 1 -9.41 -1.42 8.18
CA MET A 1 -7.98 -1.56 8.55
C MET A 1 -7.48 -2.99 8.46
N ALA A 2 -7.97 -3.95 9.26
CA ALA A 2 -7.48 -5.34 9.27
C ALA A 2 -7.31 -6.01 7.89
N ARG A 3 -8.23 -5.78 6.94
CA ARG A 3 -8.11 -6.31 5.57
C ARG A 3 -6.95 -5.69 4.77
N LEU A 4 -6.70 -4.39 4.95
CA LEU A 4 -5.54 -3.70 4.33
C LEU A 4 -4.22 -4.17 4.95
N VAL A 5 -4.20 -4.42 6.26
CA VAL A 5 -3.06 -5.06 6.94
C VAL A 5 -2.78 -6.44 6.32
N GLY A 6 -3.82 -7.21 6.00
CA GLY A 6 -3.66 -8.48 5.26
C GLY A 6 -3.02 -8.32 3.88
N CYS A 7 -3.35 -7.26 3.13
CA CYS A 7 -2.67 -6.95 1.85
C CYS A 7 -1.21 -6.54 2.07
N ALA A 8 -0.93 -5.69 3.06
CA ALA A 8 0.44 -5.30 3.43
C ALA A 8 1.28 -6.49 3.91
N ARG A 9 0.66 -7.46 4.60
CA ARG A 9 1.30 -8.71 5.01
C ARG A 9 1.71 -9.56 3.81
N LYS A 10 0.84 -9.70 2.79
CA LYS A 10 1.19 -10.40 1.55
C LYS A 10 2.38 -9.74 0.86
N LEU A 11 2.40 -8.41 0.82
CA LEU A 11 3.51 -7.63 0.27
C LEU A 11 4.81 -7.89 1.03
N ALA A 12 4.77 -7.85 2.38
CA ALA A 12 5.92 -8.14 3.21
C ALA A 12 6.46 -9.56 2.99
N ILE A 13 5.59 -10.58 2.87
CA ILE A 13 5.99 -11.96 2.58
C ILE A 13 6.68 -12.05 1.21
N LEU A 14 6.13 -11.42 0.17
CA LEU A 14 6.73 -11.43 -1.17
C LEU A 14 8.10 -10.75 -1.21
N LEU A 15 8.34 -9.78 -0.32
CA LEU A 15 9.63 -9.11 -0.14
C LEU A 15 10.54 -9.81 0.88
N SER A 16 10.16 -10.98 1.40
CA SER A 16 10.92 -11.70 2.44
C SER A 16 11.10 -10.92 3.76
N PHE A 17 10.12 -10.07 4.09
CA PHE A 17 10.06 -9.26 5.31
C PHE A 17 9.02 -9.79 6.31
N GLU A 18 8.99 -11.11 6.51
CA GLU A 18 8.02 -11.78 7.38
C GLU A 18 8.11 -11.36 8.86
N GLN A 19 9.28 -10.87 9.29
CA GLN A 19 9.57 -10.42 10.65
C GLN A 19 8.81 -9.16 11.07
N VAL A 20 8.26 -8.39 10.13
CA VAL A 20 7.54 -7.15 10.44
C VAL A 20 6.27 -7.49 11.20
N SER A 21 5.93 -6.77 12.27
CA SER A 21 4.71 -7.05 13.04
C SER A 21 3.46 -6.50 12.34
N ASP A 22 2.28 -7.10 12.58
CA ASP A 22 1.01 -6.55 12.04
C ASP A 22 0.74 -5.13 12.57
N SER A 23 1.20 -4.80 13.78
CA SER A 23 1.12 -3.44 14.34
C SER A 23 1.98 -2.44 13.57
N ASP A 24 3.17 -2.84 13.11
CA ASP A 24 4.02 -1.96 12.31
C ASP A 24 3.43 -1.74 10.92
N LEU A 25 2.87 -2.79 10.31
CA LEU A 25 2.15 -2.69 9.04
C LEU A 25 0.92 -1.79 9.16
N GLU A 26 0.16 -1.90 10.26
CA GLU A 26 -0.97 -1.01 10.54
C GLU A 26 -0.52 0.44 10.74
N HIS A 27 0.59 0.66 11.44
CA HIS A 27 1.16 1.99 11.61
C HIS A 27 1.55 2.61 10.27
N ALA A 28 2.30 1.88 9.43
CA ALA A 28 2.69 2.30 8.09
C ALA A 28 1.47 2.63 7.20
N LEU A 29 0.44 1.79 7.22
CA LEU A 29 -0.79 2.03 6.48
C LEU A 29 -1.51 3.31 6.95
N ASN A 30 -1.52 3.58 8.26
CA ASN A 30 -2.08 4.84 8.77
C ASN A 30 -1.28 6.05 8.30
N GLU A 31 0.07 5.98 8.29
CA GLU A 31 0.90 7.06 7.75
C GLU A 31 0.67 7.27 6.24
N ILE A 32 0.47 6.19 5.49
CA ILE A 32 0.20 6.28 4.04
C ILE A 32 -1.17 6.90 3.78
N LEU A 33 -2.21 6.43 4.48
CA LEU A 33 -3.59 6.85 4.27
C LEU A 33 -3.91 8.23 4.86
N TYR A 34 -3.19 8.65 5.89
CA TYR A 34 -3.44 9.89 6.62
C TYR A 34 -2.22 10.84 6.67
N GLY A 35 -1.20 10.55 5.86
CA GLY A 35 0.00 11.38 5.67
C GLY A 35 -0.29 12.71 4.96
N PRO A 36 0.66 13.31 4.22
CA PRO A 36 0.49 14.62 3.61
C PRO A 36 -0.83 14.68 2.81
N ARG A 37 -1.75 15.54 3.27
CA ARG A 37 -3.18 15.57 2.89
C ARG A 37 -3.43 15.80 1.40
N ASP A 38 -2.44 16.33 0.70
CA ASP A 38 -2.58 16.81 -0.68
C ASP A 38 -2.95 15.68 -1.66
N PHE A 39 -2.38 14.48 -1.50
CA PHE A 39 -2.70 13.35 -2.38
C PHE A 39 -4.12 12.82 -2.16
N TRP A 40 -4.54 12.68 -0.90
CA TRP A 40 -5.87 12.17 -0.58
C TRP A 40 -6.98 13.17 -0.88
N GLY A 41 -6.70 14.48 -0.80
CA GLY A 41 -7.61 15.51 -1.29
C GLY A 41 -7.92 15.35 -2.78
N VAL A 42 -6.89 15.17 -3.60
CA VAL A 42 -7.02 14.95 -5.06
C VAL A 42 -7.76 13.63 -5.37
N ALA A 43 -7.49 12.56 -4.61
CA ALA A 43 -8.23 11.30 -4.75
C ALA A 43 -9.72 11.46 -4.39
N MET A 44 -10.04 12.21 -3.33
CA MET A 44 -11.41 12.49 -2.91
C MET A 44 -12.15 13.41 -3.89
N ASP A 45 -11.44 14.31 -4.57
CA ASP A 45 -11.97 15.16 -5.64
C ASP A 45 -12.22 14.40 -6.95
N GLY A 46 -11.91 13.09 -6.99
CA GLY A 46 -12.15 12.23 -8.15
C GLY A 46 -11.18 12.45 -9.31
N LEU A 47 -10.03 13.07 -9.04
CA LEU A 47 -8.97 13.29 -10.02
C LEU A 47 -8.06 12.05 -10.20
N VAL A 48 -8.26 11.03 -9.37
CA VAL A 48 -7.54 9.75 -9.38
C VAL A 48 -8.56 8.62 -9.26
N THR A 49 -8.44 7.62 -10.11
CA THR A 49 -9.29 6.42 -10.10
C THR A 49 -9.00 5.55 -8.87
N ARG A 50 -9.92 4.65 -8.53
CA ARG A 50 -9.70 3.66 -7.46
C ARG A 50 -8.44 2.82 -7.68
N ARG A 51 -8.20 2.39 -8.92
CA ARG A 51 -7.03 1.59 -9.28
C ARG A 51 -5.74 2.37 -9.07
N GLU A 52 -5.69 3.62 -9.50
CA GLU A 52 -4.51 4.48 -9.28
C GLU A 52 -4.27 4.75 -7.78
N ALA A 53 -5.32 4.96 -7.00
CA ALA A 53 -5.21 5.09 -5.54
C ALA A 53 -4.67 3.80 -4.91
N ALA A 54 -5.14 2.63 -5.33
CA ALA A 54 -4.65 1.33 -4.88
C ALA A 54 -3.17 1.11 -5.23
N GLN A 55 -2.77 1.45 -6.46
CA GLN A 55 -1.37 1.39 -6.90
C GLN A 55 -0.47 2.27 -6.02
N VAL A 56 -0.92 3.49 -5.69
CA VAL A 56 -0.15 4.39 -4.82
C VAL A 56 -0.01 3.81 -3.41
N ILE A 57 -1.08 3.24 -2.83
CA ILE A 57 -1.00 2.59 -1.51
C ILE A 57 0.03 1.46 -1.54
N VAL A 58 -0.04 0.59 -2.54
CA VAL A 58 0.88 -0.57 -2.65
C VAL A 58 2.31 -0.10 -2.83
N ALA A 59 2.57 0.85 -3.73
CA ALA A 59 3.92 1.41 -3.96
C ALA A 59 4.50 2.11 -2.72
N ARG A 60 3.65 2.83 -1.97
CA ARG A 60 4.06 3.48 -0.72
C ARG A 60 4.36 2.46 0.36
N MET A 61 3.59 1.37 0.43
CA MET A 61 3.82 0.29 1.39
C MET A 61 5.10 -0.48 1.07
N GLU A 62 5.35 -0.77 -0.20
CA GLU A 62 6.60 -1.36 -0.69
C GLU A 62 7.80 -0.49 -0.31
N THR A 63 7.71 0.82 -0.61
CA THR A 63 8.75 1.78 -0.25
C THR A 63 9.00 1.79 1.25
N TRP A 64 7.94 1.83 2.06
CA TRP A 64 8.07 1.83 3.51
C TRP A 64 8.80 0.57 4.01
N LEU A 65 8.42 -0.61 3.50
CA LEU A 65 9.03 -1.89 3.86
C LEU A 65 10.53 -1.91 3.49
N VAL A 66 10.89 -1.50 2.27
CA VAL A 66 12.29 -1.49 1.82
C VAL A 66 13.14 -0.52 2.63
N VAL A 67 12.61 0.66 2.95
CA VAL A 67 13.34 1.73 3.66
C VAL A 67 13.49 1.43 5.15
N HIS A 68 12.47 0.87 5.80
CA HIS A 68 12.45 0.70 7.26
C HIS A 68 12.83 -0.70 7.73
N VAL A 69 12.73 -1.70 6.85
CA VAL A 69 12.94 -3.11 7.19
C VAL A 69 14.09 -3.72 6.39
N GLY A 70 14.14 -3.42 5.09
CA GLY A 70 15.27 -3.76 4.24
C GLY A 70 16.53 -2.96 4.57
N ASP A 71 17.60 -3.22 3.84
CA ASP A 71 18.82 -2.41 3.82
C ASP A 71 18.74 -1.24 2.81
N GLY A 72 17.53 -0.92 2.35
CA GLY A 72 17.28 0.03 1.27
C GLY A 72 17.51 -0.52 -0.14
N THR A 73 17.88 -1.80 -0.30
CA THR A 73 17.97 -2.43 -1.61
C THR A 73 16.64 -3.10 -2.00
N MET A 74 16.21 -2.82 -3.23
CA MET A 74 15.07 -3.49 -3.86
C MET A 74 15.52 -4.80 -4.50
N PRO A 75 14.67 -5.83 -4.56
CA PRO A 75 14.95 -7.02 -5.38
C PRO A 75 15.19 -6.59 -6.84
N GLU A 76 16.12 -7.28 -7.53
CA GLU A 76 16.49 -6.97 -8.92
C GLU A 76 15.30 -6.99 -9.89
N GLN A 77 14.28 -7.80 -9.57
CA GLN A 77 13.01 -7.80 -10.27
C GLN A 77 11.88 -7.68 -9.24
N PRO A 78 11.10 -6.59 -9.26
CA PRO A 78 9.96 -6.46 -8.37
C PRO A 78 8.92 -7.54 -8.71
N PRO A 79 8.32 -8.20 -7.69
CA PRO A 79 7.20 -9.12 -7.90
C PRO A 79 6.03 -8.45 -8.63
N ASP A 80 5.16 -9.28 -9.21
CA ASP A 80 3.90 -8.80 -9.76
C ASP A 80 2.96 -8.37 -8.62
N TRP A 81 2.75 -7.06 -8.52
CA TRP A 81 1.87 -6.44 -7.52
C TRP A 81 0.40 -6.41 -7.93
N ASP A 82 0.04 -6.73 -9.17
CA ASP A 82 -1.34 -6.61 -9.67
C ASP A 82 -2.37 -7.35 -8.80
N PRO A 83 -2.11 -8.59 -8.31
CA PRO A 83 -3.05 -9.27 -7.41
C PRO A 83 -3.32 -8.49 -6.13
N ILE A 84 -2.28 -7.88 -5.54
CA ILE A 84 -2.42 -7.10 -4.31
C ILE A 84 -3.08 -5.74 -4.60
N VAL A 85 -2.76 -5.12 -5.74
CA VAL A 85 -3.41 -3.88 -6.19
C VAL A 85 -4.92 -4.09 -6.34
N LEU A 86 -5.36 -5.18 -6.98
CA LEU A 86 -6.78 -5.50 -7.14
C LEU A 86 -7.48 -5.74 -5.80
N GLU A 87 -6.80 -6.41 -4.87
CA GLU A 87 -7.33 -6.58 -3.52
C GLU A 87 -7.48 -5.25 -2.79
N VAL A 88 -6.48 -4.37 -2.84
CA VAL A 88 -6.53 -3.03 -2.23
C VAL A 88 -7.62 -2.18 -2.90
N GLU A 89 -7.72 -2.19 -4.22
CA GLU A 89 -8.75 -1.49 -4.99
C GLU A 89 -10.16 -1.87 -4.51
N SER A 90 -10.41 -3.17 -4.31
CA SER A 90 -11.70 -3.66 -3.79
C SER A 90 -12.02 -3.16 -2.37
N LEU A 91 -11.00 -2.77 -1.59
CA LEU A 91 -11.13 -2.26 -0.23
C LEU A 91 -11.37 -0.75 -0.18
N LEU A 92 -11.08 -0.01 -1.24
CA LEU A 92 -11.22 1.45 -1.33
C LEU A 92 -12.66 1.91 -1.64
N MET A 93 -13.66 1.21 -1.08
CA MET A 93 -15.08 1.53 -1.27
C MET A 93 -15.36 3.01 -0.92
N GLY A 94 -15.84 3.79 -1.91
CA GLY A 94 -16.20 5.20 -1.73
C GLY A 94 -15.42 6.19 -2.61
N LEU A 95 -14.25 5.81 -3.13
CA LEU A 95 -13.59 6.52 -4.22
C LEU A 95 -14.33 6.19 -5.53
N ARG A 96 -14.75 7.18 -6.32
CA ARG A 96 -15.68 6.96 -7.44
C ARG A 96 -15.02 6.19 -8.59
N ASP A 97 -15.77 5.23 -9.16
CA ASP A 97 -15.57 4.73 -10.52
C ASP A 97 -16.22 5.72 -11.48
N HIS A 98 -15.43 6.46 -12.25
CA HIS A 98 -15.93 7.16 -13.42
C HIS A 98 -15.11 6.75 -14.62
#